data_AF-A0A7K4H630-F1
#
_entry.id   AF-A0A7K4H630-F1
#
_cell.length_a   1.000
_cell.length_b   1.000
_cell.length_c   1.000
_cell.angle_alpha   90.00
_cell.angle_beta   90.00
_cell.angle_gamma   90.00
#
_symmetry.space_group_name_H-M   'P 1'
#
loop_
_entity.id
_entity.type
_entity.pdbx_description
1 polymer ?
#
loop_
_entity_poly.entity_id
_entity_poly.type
_entity_poly.pdbx_seq_one_letter_code
_entity_poly.pdbx_strand_id
1 'polypeptide(L)' 'MLEKANKIRFLNSMKNKCFLYETINKKPGLTIYDLTKEVNWTSGKVNHYIQKLLKDRLIKNSTE' A
#
# COMPACT_ATOMS: atom_id res chain seq x y z
N MET A 1 -9.79 -26.41 -4.08
CA MET A 1 -10.21 -25.09 -4.60
C MET A 1 -9.86 -23.91 -3.67
N LEU A 2 -10.10 -24.02 -2.36
CA LEU A 2 -9.83 -22.94 -1.39
C LEU A 2 -8.34 -22.52 -1.29
N GLU A 3 -7.43 -23.48 -1.31
CA GLU A 3 -5.98 -23.19 -1.22
C GLU A 3 -5.48 -22.32 -2.39
N LYS A 4 -5.97 -22.60 -3.61
CA LYS A 4 -5.62 -21.82 -4.81
C LYS A 4 -6.13 -20.38 -4.68
N ALA A 5 -7.37 -20.20 -4.21
CA ALA A 5 -7.94 -18.87 -3.99
C ALA A 5 -7.19 -18.08 -2.90
N ASN A 6 -6.79 -18.75 -1.81
CA ASN A 6 -5.98 -18.15 -0.75
C ASN A 6 -4.60 -17.72 -1.26
N LYS A 7 -3.94 -18.57 -2.07
CA LYS A 7 -2.66 -18.23 -2.69
C LYS A 7 -2.77 -17.01 -3.61
N ILE A 8 -3.82 -16.93 -4.42
CA ILE A 8 -4.09 -15.77 -5.30
C ILE A 8 -4.31 -14.50 -4.46
N ARG A 9 -5.13 -14.58 -3.40
CA ARG A 9 -5.36 -13.44 -2.49
C ARG A 9 -4.07 -12.95 -1.84
N PHE A 10 -3.22 -13.88 -1.39
CA PHE A 10 -1.93 -13.57 -0.80
C PHE A 10 -1.01 -12.85 -1.79
N LEU A 11 -0.86 -13.40 -3.00
CA LEU A 11 -0.04 -12.80 -4.07
C LEU A 11 -0.53 -11.40 -4.44
N ASN A 12 -1.84 -11.21 -4.59
CA ASN A 12 -2.42 -9.89 -4.88
C ASN A 12 -2.16 -8.90 -3.73
N SER A 13 -2.24 -9.36 -2.47
CA SER A 13 -1.91 -8.50 -1.33
C SER A 13 -0.44 -8.09 -1.32
N MET A 14 0.49 -8.99 -1.66
CA MET A 14 1.92 -8.66 -1.76
C MET A 14 2.19 -7.67 -2.90
N LYS A 15 1.63 -7.92 -4.09
CA LYS A 15 1.77 -7.04 -5.26
C LYS A 15 1.29 -5.62 -4.94
N ASN A 16 0.10 -5.49 -4.35
CA ASN A 16 -0.43 -4.18 -3.97
C ASN A 16 0.46 -3.47 -2.94
N LYS A 17 0.94 -4.19 -1.92
CA LYS A 17 1.84 -3.61 -0.92
C LYS A 17 3.15 -3.11 -1.56
N CYS A 18 3.76 -3.91 -2.44
CA CYS A 18 4.98 -3.55 -3.15
C CYS A 18 4.77 -2.34 -4.05
N PHE A 19 3.69 -2.34 -4.83
CA PHE A 19 3.34 -1.23 -5.71
C PHE A 19 3.21 0.09 -4.95
N LEU A 20 2.47 0.10 -3.83
CA LEU A 20 2.31 1.32 -3.04
C LEU A 20 3.63 1.79 -2.42
N TYR A 21 4.47 0.86 -1.94
CA TYR A 21 5.80 1.20 -1.44
C TYR A 21 6.66 1.88 -2.51
N GLU A 22 6.68 1.33 -3.74
CA GLU A 22 7.41 1.92 -4.85
C GLU A 22 6.88 3.32 -5.21
N THR A 23 5.55 3.51 -5.21
CA THR A 23 4.95 4.83 -5.45
C THR A 23 5.42 5.85 -4.42
N ILE A 24 5.39 5.50 -3.13
CA ILE A 24 5.85 6.37 -2.04
C ILE A 24 7.34 6.68 -2.19
N ASN A 25 8.16 5.68 -2.53
CA ASN A 25 9.60 5.88 -2.69
C ASN A 25 9.95 6.75 -3.91
N LYS A 26 9.16 6.68 -4.99
CA LYS A 26 9.32 7.55 -6.17
C LYS A 26 8.87 8.99 -5.92
N LYS A 27 7.85 9.18 -5.08
CA LYS A 27 7.26 10.49 -4.76
C LYS A 27 7.11 10.61 -3.24
N PRO A 28 8.20 10.91 -2.51
CA PRO A 28 8.13 11.09 -1.07
C PRO A 28 7.31 12.33 -0.70
N GLY A 29 6.69 12.31 0.49
CA GLY A 29 5.91 13.45 1.00
C GLY A 29 4.47 13.54 0.48
N LEU A 30 4.02 12.61 -0.37
CA LEU A 30 2.61 12.58 -0.77
C LEU A 30 1.69 12.27 0.41
N THR A 31 0.57 13.01 0.48
CA THR A 31 -0.48 12.71 1.44
C THR A 31 -1.23 11.44 1.04
N ILE A 32 -2.01 10.87 1.97
CA ILE A 32 -2.92 9.75 1.65
C ILE A 32 -3.85 10.13 0.49
N TYR A 33 -4.33 11.38 0.45
CA TYR A 33 -5.20 11.86 -0.61
C TYR A 33 -4.48 11.88 -1.97
N ASP A 34 -3.25 12.38 -2.04
CA ASP A 34 -2.48 12.39 -3.29
C ASP A 34 -2.18 10.96 -3.76
N LEU A 35 -1.82 10.07 -2.83
CA LEU A 35 -1.61 8.65 -3.13
C LEU A 35 -2.88 8.01 -3.70
N THR A 36 -4.07 8.31 -3.18
CA THR A 36 -5.32 7.75 -3.73
C THR A 36 -5.54 8.11 -5.20
N LYS A 37 -5.19 9.34 -5.60
CA LYS A 37 -5.24 9.78 -6.99
C LYS A 37 -4.16 9.12 -7.84
N GLU A 38 -2.94 9.05 -7.33
CA GLU A 38 -1.78 8.49 -8.03
C GLU A 38 -1.96 7.00 -8.34
N VAL A 39 -2.46 6.21 -7.39
CA VAL A 39 -2.65 4.76 -7.57
C VAL A 39 -4.07 4.37 -8.00
N ASN A 40 -4.97 5.35 -8.11
CA ASN A 40 -6.39 5.17 -8.41
C ASN A 40 -7.08 4.13 -7.49
N TRP A 41 -6.83 4.21 -6.19
CA TRP A 41 -7.42 3.33 -5.17
C TRP A 41 -8.30 4.12 -4.21
N THR A 42 -9.24 3.43 -3.57
CA THR A 42 -10.01 4.04 -2.48
C THR A 42 -9.11 4.40 -1.31
N SER A 43 -9.48 5.47 -0.58
CA SER A 43 -8.78 5.91 0.63
C SER A 43 -8.61 4.79 1.65
N GLY A 44 -9.65 3.96 1.85
CA GLY A 44 -9.59 2.80 2.74
C GLY A 44 -8.55 1.77 2.31
N LYS A 45 -8.44 1.47 1.00
CA LYS A 45 -7.43 0.53 0.48
C LYS A 45 -6.02 1.10 0.64
N VAL A 46 -5.80 2.37 0.31
CA VAL A 46 -4.51 3.04 0.50
C VAL A 46 -4.11 3.02 1.96
N ASN A 47 -5.00 3.46 2.86
CA ASN A 47 -4.73 3.49 4.30
C ASN A 47 -4.38 2.10 4.84
N HIS A 48 -5.13 1.06 4.45
CA HIS A 48 -4.84 -0.32 4.85
C HIS A 48 -3.41 -0.76 4.50
N TYR A 49 -2.93 -0.45 3.29
CA TYR A 49 -1.57 -0.82 2.90
C TYR A 49 -0.51 0.10 3.51
N ILE A 50 -0.78 1.39 3.71
CA ILE A 50 0.10 2.30 4.46
C ILE A 50 0.31 1.78 5.88
N GLN A 51 -0.76 1.41 6.59
CA GLN A 51 -0.65 0.86 7.95
C GLN A 51 0.21 -0.41 7.99
N LYS A 52 0.10 -1.29 6.97
CA LYS A 52 0.98 -2.46 6.84
C LYS A 52 2.44 -2.06 6.62
N LEU A 53 2.70 -1.12 5.73
CA LEU A 53 4.06 -0.64 5.45
C LEU A 53 4.70 0.03 6.67
N LEU A 54 3.92 0.81 7.44
CA LEU A 54 4.35 1.41 8.70
C LEU A 54 4.64 0.35 9.77
N LYS A 55 3.74 -0.63 9.93
CA LYS A 55 3.92 -1.76 10.86
C LYS A 55 5.19 -2.54 10.57
N ASP A 56 5.48 -2.74 9.28
CA ASP A 56 6.68 -3.44 8.81
C ASP A 56 7.92 -2.52 8.75
N ARG A 57 7.80 -1.26 9.20
CA ARG A 57 8.85 -0.23 9.25
C ARG A 57 9.52 0.06 7.90
N LEU A 58 8.79 -0.19 6.81
CA LEU A 58 9.26 0.06 5.44
C LEU A 58 9.12 1.52 5.03
N ILE A 59 8.17 2.24 5.63
CA ILE A 59 7.99 3.68 5.46
C ILE A 59 7.89 4.34 6.83
N LYS A 60 8.07 5.67 6.86
CA LYS A 60 7.82 6.49 8.05
C LYS A 60 6.75 7.52 7.73
N ASN A 61 5.90 7.81 8.71
CA ASN A 61 4.98 8.94 8.61
C ASN A 61 5.72 10.18 9.13
N SER A 62 5.67 11.29 8.39
CA SER A 62 6.10 12.59 8.89
C SER A 62 4.86 13.43 9.15
N THR A 63 4.72 13.93 10.36
CA THR A 63 3.69 14.91 10.76
C THR A 63 4.31 16.27 11.08
N GLU A 64 5.53 16.51 10.61
CA GLU A 64 6.23 17.80 10.76
C GLU A 64 5.57 18.90 9.92
#